data_AF-A0A4P6XGC0-F1
#
_entry.id   AF-A0A4P6XGC0-F1
#
_cell.length_a   1.000
_cell.length_b   1.000
_cell.length_c   1.000
_cell.angle_alpha   90.00
_cell.angle_beta   90.00
_cell.angle_gamma   90.00
#
_symmetry.space_group_name_H-M   'P 1'
#
loop_
_entity.id
_entity.type
_entity.pdbx_description
1 polymer ?
#
loop_
_entity_poly.entity_id
_entity_poly.type
_entity_poly.pdbx_seq_one_letter_code
_entity_poly.pdbx_strand_id
1 'polypeptide(L)' 'MTTRLELMTRALSLYDAAGDGASSAACLLQGAIDSERGLRPLQPGEEIDAALLDEVADSLEARPNIQSE' A
#
# COMPACT_ATOMS: atom_id res chain seq x y z
N MET A 1 7.86 -10.46 -22.02
CA MET A 1 9.11 -10.39 -21.24
C MET A 1 8.73 -9.74 -19.92
N THR A 2 8.83 -10.44 -18.79
CA THR A 2 8.36 -9.91 -17.51
C THR A 2 9.33 -8.84 -17.01
N THR A 3 8.84 -7.65 -16.66
CA THR A 3 9.69 -6.56 -16.18
C THR A 3 10.03 -6.75 -14.70
N ARG A 4 11.13 -6.13 -14.25
CA ARG A 4 11.51 -6.14 -12.82
C ARG A 4 10.37 -5.61 -11.94
N LEU A 5 9.70 -4.54 -12.39
CA LEU A 5 8.58 -3.91 -11.71
C LEU A 5 7.38 -4.86 -11.57
N GLU A 6 7.05 -5.61 -12.63
CA GLU A 6 5.99 -6.62 -12.58
C GLU A 6 6.30 -7.73 -11.57
N LEU A 7 7.55 -8.19 -11.49
CA LEU A 7 7.97 -9.19 -10.52
C LEU A 7 7.86 -8.69 -9.08
N MET A 8 8.32 -7.46 -8.82
CA MET A 8 8.22 -6.84 -7.49
C MET A 8 6.75 -6.63 -7.10
N THR A 9 5.93 -6.12 -8.01
CA THR A 9 4.49 -5.92 -7.75
C THR A 9 3.80 -7.25 -7.42
N ARG A 10 4.12 -8.31 -8.17
CA ARG A 10 3.54 -9.64 -7.94
C ARG A 10 4.01 -10.25 -6.62
N ALA A 11 5.27 -10.08 -6.24
CA ALA A 11 5.78 -10.54 -4.96
C ALA A 11 5.13 -9.78 -3.78
N LEU A 12 4.85 -8.48 -3.92
CA LEU A 12 4.12 -7.73 -2.89
C LEU A 12 2.71 -8.29 -2.67
N SER A 13 1.98 -8.55 -3.75
CA SER A 13 0.64 -9.15 -3.66
C SER A 13 0.64 -10.53 -3.00
N LEU A 14 1.74 -11.28 -3.09
CA LEU A 14 1.88 -12.57 -2.41
C LEU A 14 2.10 -12.39 -0.90
N TYR A 15 2.84 -11.36 -0.47
CA TYR A 15 2.97 -11.01 0.95
C TYR A 15 1.62 -10.60 1.54
N ASP A 16 0.86 -9.76 0.84
CA ASP A 16 -0.48 -9.36 1.28
C ASP A 16 -1.43 -10.56 1.41
N ALA A 17 -1.46 -11.43 0.39
CA ALA A 17 -2.30 -12.62 0.40
C ALA A 17 -1.92 -13.63 1.51
N ALA A 18 -0.66 -13.65 1.94
CA ALA A 18 -0.18 -14.47 3.05
C ALA A 18 -0.46 -13.84 4.43
N GLY A 19 -1.01 -12.62 4.49
CA GLY A 19 -1.19 -11.88 5.74
C GLY A 19 0.09 -11.24 6.27
N ASP A 20 1.13 -11.13 5.44
CA ASP A 20 2.48 -10.66 5.79
C ASP A 20 2.84 -9.33 5.09
N GLY A 21 1.81 -8.57 4.67
CA GLY A 21 1.94 -7.28 4.00
C GLY A 21 2.58 -6.18 4.86
N ALA A 22 2.61 -6.36 6.18
CA ALA A 22 3.29 -5.46 7.11
C ALA A 22 4.73 -5.91 7.46
N SER A 23 5.24 -6.97 6.82
CA SER A 23 6.61 -7.44 7.08
C SER A 23 7.66 -6.46 6.59
N SER A 24 8.86 -6.55 7.17
CA SER A 24 10.02 -5.79 6.68
C SER A 24 10.31 -6.07 5.21
N ALA A 25 10.07 -7.31 4.74
CA ALA A 25 10.26 -7.67 3.35
C ALA A 25 9.24 -6.96 2.44
N ALA A 26 7.96 -6.95 2.82
CA ALA A 26 6.91 -6.23 2.10
C ALA A 26 7.20 -4.72 2.03
N CYS A 27 7.61 -4.11 3.15
CA CYS A 27 7.98 -2.69 3.18
C CYS A 27 9.17 -2.36 2.26
N LEU A 28 10.22 -3.19 2.26
CA LEU A 28 11.38 -3.02 1.38
C LEU A 28 10.99 -3.15 -0.10
N LEU A 29 10.08 -4.08 -0.41
CA LEU A 29 9.59 -4.30 -1.76
C LEU A 29 8.74 -3.12 -2.25
N GLN A 30 7.86 -2.60 -1.40
CA GLN A 30 7.08 -1.39 -1.67
C GLN A 30 8.01 -0.19 -1.95
N GLY A 31 9.03 0.02 -1.11
CA GLY A 31 10.02 1.08 -1.34
C GLY A 31 10.78 0.93 -2.66
N ALA A 32 11.10 -0.30 -3.08
CA ALA A 32 11.72 -0.55 -4.37
C ALA A 32 10.76 -0.25 -5.55
N ILE A 33 9.48 -0.60 -5.42
CA ILE A 33 8.43 -0.27 -6.41
C ILE A 33 8.27 1.24 -6.54
N ASP A 34 8.22 1.95 -5.41
CA ASP A 34 8.08 3.41 -5.39
C ASP A 34 9.29 4.09 -6.04
N SER A 35 10.50 3.62 -5.73
CA SER A 35 11.72 4.11 -6.37
C SER A 35 11.72 3.89 -7.89
N GLU A 36 11.24 2.75 -8.39
CA GLU A 36 11.12 2.51 -9.83
C GLU A 36 10.09 3.40 -10.51
N ARG A 37 9.03 3.77 -9.77
CA ARG A 37 7.98 4.67 -10.24
C ARG A 37 8.35 6.15 -10.11
N GLY A 38 9.50 6.46 -9.52
CA GLY A 38 9.92 7.84 -9.23
C GLY A 38 9.07 8.51 -8.13
N LEU A 39 8.38 7.70 -7.31
CA LEU A 39 7.62 8.17 -6.17
C LEU A 39 8.56 8.41 -4.99
N ARG A 40 8.25 9.43 -4.20
CA ARG A 40 8.96 9.72 -2.95
C ARG A 40 8.00 9.62 -1.77
N PRO A 41 8.49 9.24 -0.58
CA PRO A 41 7.70 9.35 0.64
C PRO A 41 7.23 10.79 0.86
N LEU A 42 5.99 10.92 1.32
CA LEU A 42 5.47 12.18 1.85
C LEU A 42 6.39 12.66 3.00
N GLN A 43 6.68 13.95 3.01
CA GLN A 43 7.45 14.60 4.06
C GLN A 43 6.51 15.21 5.11
N PRO A 44 6.96 15.41 6.36
CA PRO A 44 6.16 16.06 7.38
C PRO A 44 5.68 17.45 6.91
N GLY A 45 4.37 17.69 7.01
CA GLY A 45 3.74 18.95 6.59
C GLY A 45 3.35 19.03 5.12
N GLU A 46 3.61 17.99 4.31
CA GLU A 46 3.05 17.91 2.96
C GLU A 46 1.56 17.57 3.01
N GLU A 47 0.79 18.26 2.18
CA GLU A 47 -0.64 18.01 2.04
C GLU A 47 -0.88 16.66 1.35
N ILE A 48 -1.81 15.89 1.90
CA ILE A 48 -2.31 14.67 1.28
C ILE A 48 -3.44 15.10 0.33
N ASP A 49 -3.46 14.54 -0.88
CA ASP A 49 -4.52 14.79 -1.84
C ASP A 49 -5.89 14.48 -1.22
N ALA A 50 -6.79 15.46 -1.25
CA ALA A 50 -8.13 15.34 -0.69
C ALA A 50 -8.92 14.19 -1.32
N ALA A 51 -8.71 13.91 -2.62
CA ALA A 51 -9.37 12.78 -3.28
C ALA A 51 -8.93 11.43 -2.68
N LEU A 52 -7.65 11.31 -2.31
CA LEU A 52 -7.12 10.12 -1.65
C LEU A 52 -7.69 9.97 -0.23
N LEU A 53 -7.90 11.09 0.47
CA LEU A 53 -8.50 11.09 1.80
C LEU A 53 -9.97 10.65 1.76
N ASP A 54 -10.73 11.09 0.75
CA ASP A 54 -12.13 10.69 0.56
C ASP A 54 -12.23 9.18 0.28
N GLU A 55 -11.37 8.62 -0.59
CA GLU A 55 -11.34 7.16 -0.87
C GLU A 55 -11.02 6.32 0.37
N VAL A 56 -10.14 6.80 1.24
CA VAL A 56 -9.81 6.13 2.50
C VAL A 56 -10.99 6.22 3.48
N ALA A 57 -11.66 7.36 3.56
CA ALA A 57 -12.84 7.54 4.41
C ALA A 57 -13.96 6.57 4.01
N ASP A 58 -14.28 6.49 2.71
CA ASP A 58 -15.29 5.57 2.17
C ASP A 58 -14.96 4.11 2.51
N SER A 59 -13.68 3.73 2.41
CA SER A 59 -13.21 2.38 2.74
C SER A 59 -13.32 2.04 4.23
N LEU A 60 -13.18 3.02 5.12
CA LEU A 60 -13.32 2.84 6.56
C LEU A 60 -14.79 2.74 6.98
N GLU A 61 -15.68 3.53 6.36
CA GLU A 61 -17.12 3.49 6.61
C GLU A 61 -17.77 2.20 6.09
N ALA A 62 -17.23 1.62 5.02
CA ALA A 62 -17.70 0.34 4.46
C ALA A 62 -17.35 -0.88 5.34
N ARG A 63 -16.54 -0.72 6.40
CA ARG A 63 -16.23 -1.84 7.32
C ARG A 63 -17.42 -2.06 8.26
N PRO A 64 -18.04 -3.26 8.27
CA PRO A 64 -19.13 -3.55 9.19
C PRO A 64 -18.61 -3.40 10.62
N ASN A 65 -19.33 -2.62 11.42
CA ASN A 65 -19.08 -2.43 12.84
C ASN A 65 -19.07 -3.83 13.49
N ILE A 66 -17.90 -4.36 13.83
CA ILE A 66 -17.80 -5.61 14.59
C ILE A 66 -18.21 -5.25 16.02
N GLN A 67 -19.51 -5.19 16.25
CA GLN A 67 -20.07 -5.21 17.60
C GLN A 67 -19.77 -6.59 18.17
N SER A 68 -18.76 -6.67 19.01
CA SER A 68 -18.50 -7.83 19.85
C SER A 68 -19.71 -8.08 20.74
N GLU A 69 -20.27 -9.28 20.66
CA GLU A 69 -21.22 -9.85 21.63
C GLU A 69 -20.55 -10.11 23.00
#